data_AF-A0A6L8LJ27-F1
#
_entry.id   AF-A0A6L8LJ27-F1
#
_cell.length_a   1.000
_cell.length_b   1.000
_cell.length_c   1.000
_cell.angle_alpha   90.00
_cell.angle_beta   90.00
_cell.angle_gamma   90.00
#
_symmetry.space_group_name_H-M   'P 1'
#
loop_
_entity.id
_entity.type
_entity.pdbx_description
1 polymer ?
#
loop_
_entity_poly.entity_id
_entity_poly.type
_entity_poly.pdbx_seq_one_letter_code
_entity_poly.pdbx_strand_id
1 'polypeptide(L)' 'MEIFEISSVKLAELYKDLHCDGCGKALTAEPEEVWAKAGCGYFCADCLANGVHLTHPACDISRRG' A
#
# COMPACT_ATOMS: atom_id res chain seq x y z
N MET A 1 7.11 -11.43 5.25
CA MET A 1 6.57 -10.66 4.11
C MET A 1 7.48 -9.45 3.93
N GLU A 2 8.01 -9.23 2.73
CA GLU A 2 8.86 -8.07 2.47
C GLU A 2 7.99 -6.84 2.16
N ILE A 3 8.43 -5.68 2.65
CA ILE A 3 7.80 -4.38 2.43
C ILE A 3 8.78 -3.54 1.60
N PHE A 4 8.33 -3.03 0.47
CA PHE A 4 9.12 -2.14 -0.38
C PHE A 4 8.53 -0.74 -0.34
N GLU A 5 9.26 0.17 0.29
CA GLU A 5 8.90 1.59 0.38
C GLU A 5 9.15 2.31 -0.95
N ILE A 6 8.25 3.22 -1.31
CA ILE A 6 8.28 3.98 -2.56
C ILE A 6 7.57 5.32 -2.35
N SER A 7 8.13 6.41 -2.89
CA SER A 7 7.48 7.73 -2.78
C SER A 7 6.21 7.80 -3.62
N SER A 8 5.21 8.56 -3.13
CA SER A 8 3.93 8.75 -3.81
C SER A 8 4.10 9.37 -5.19
N VAL A 9 5.05 10.31 -5.35
CA VAL A 9 5.39 10.92 -6.65
C VAL A 9 5.78 9.85 -7.66
N LYS A 10 6.79 9.03 -7.34
CA LYS A 10 7.27 7.97 -8.22
C LYS A 10 6.18 6.93 -8.50
N LEU A 11 5.37 6.63 -7.48
CA LEU A 11 4.29 5.66 -7.62
C LEU A 11 3.19 6.18 -8.54
N ALA A 12 2.88 7.48 -8.50
CA ALA A 12 1.86 8.13 -9.33
C ALA A 12 2.30 8.25 -10.79
N GLU A 13 3.61 8.37 -11.04
CA GLU A 13 4.17 8.28 -12.40
C GLU A 13 3.97 6.88 -13.01
N LEU A 14 4.05 5.83 -12.20
CA LEU A 14 3.91 4.44 -12.64
C LEU A 14 2.45 3.99 -12.74
N TYR A 15 1.59 4.45 -11.81
CA TYR A 15 0.21 3.99 -11.67
C TYR A 15 -0.73 5.18 -11.42
N LYS A 16 -1.48 5.58 -12.46
CA LYS A 16 -2.37 6.74 -12.40
C LYS A 16 -3.64 6.55 -11.56
N ASP A 17 -4.11 5.30 -11.45
CA ASP A 17 -5.37 4.95 -10.78
C ASP A 17 -5.13 4.06 -9.55
N LEU A 18 -3.94 4.14 -8.95
CA LEU A 18 -3.63 3.33 -7.78
C LEU A 18 -4.43 3.80 -6.57
N HIS A 19 -4.96 2.85 -5.81
CA HIS A 19 -5.63 3.08 -4.55
C HIS A 19 -4.96 2.25 -3.46
N CYS A 20 -4.96 2.76 -2.23
CA CYS A 20 -4.52 2.01 -1.08
C CYS A 20 -5.46 0.81 -0.87
N ASP A 21 -4.91 -0.41 -0.86
CA ASP A 21 -5.69 -1.62 -0.66
C ASP A 21 -6.31 -1.70 0.74
N GLY A 22 -5.73 -1.00 1.73
CA GLY A 22 -6.23 -1.00 3.10
C GLY A 22 -7.44 -0.09 3.36
N CYS A 23 -7.45 1.12 2.79
CA CYS A 23 -8.46 2.14 3.08
C CYS A 23 -9.14 2.73 1.84
N GLY A 24 -8.74 2.34 0.63
CA GLY A 24 -9.26 2.87 -0.63
C GLY A 24 -8.81 4.28 -0.96
N LYS A 25 -7.90 4.90 -0.20
CA LYS A 25 -7.36 6.23 -0.49
C LYS A 25 -6.71 6.22 -1.87
N ALA A 26 -7.13 7.11 -2.76
CA ALA A 26 -6.49 7.30 -4.06
C ALA A 26 -5.06 7.82 -3.89
N LEU A 27 -4.14 7.32 -4.70
CA LEU A 27 -2.78 7.83 -4.75
C LEU A 27 -2.77 9.23 -5.35
N THR A 28 -2.13 10.17 -4.65
CA THR A 28 -1.82 11.50 -5.16
C THR A 28 -0.31 11.71 -5.14
N ALA A 29 0.23 12.41 -6.14
CA ALA A 29 1.66 12.75 -6.17
C ALA A 29 2.03 13.77 -5.09
N GLU A 30 1.08 14.65 -4.73
CA GLU A 30 1.27 15.69 -3.73
C GLU A 30 0.15 15.63 -2.67
N PRO A 31 0.48 15.88 -1.39
CA PRO A 31 1.84 16.01 -0.85
C PRO A 31 2.65 14.71 -1.01
N GLU A 32 3.98 14.81 -1.06
CA GLU A 32 4.83 13.63 -1.13
C GLU A 32 4.70 12.83 0.18
N GLU A 33 4.32 11.55 0.06
CA GLU A 33 4.20 10.62 1.17
C GLU A 33 4.82 9.27 0.81
N VAL A 34 5.28 8.52 1.81
CA VAL A 34 5.81 7.17 1.61
C VAL A 34 4.67 6.17 1.51
N TRP A 35 4.61 5.46 0.40
CA TRP A 35 3.76 4.29 0.21
C TRP A 35 4.62 3.04 0.31
N ALA A 36 3.99 1.88 0.48
CA ALA A 36 4.72 0.64 0.37
C ALA A 36 3.92 -0.46 -0.32
N LYS A 37 4.66 -1.28 -1.07
CA LYS A 37 4.17 -2.56 -1.55
C LYS A 37 4.47 -3.63 -0.51
N ALA A 38 3.45 -4.11 0.16
CA ALA A 38 3.50 -5.37 0.90
C ALA A 38 2.98 -6.45 -0.04
N GLY A 39 3.58 -7.64 -0.12
CA GLY A 39 3.38 -8.61 -1.24
C GLY A 39 1.96 -8.77 -1.84
N CYS A 40 0.91 -8.59 -1.04
CA CYS A 40 -0.51 -8.58 -1.39
C CYS A 40 -1.09 -7.29 -2.03
N GLY A 41 -0.45 -6.13 -1.95
CA GLY A 41 -1.06 -4.85 -2.32
C GLY A 41 -0.15 -3.63 -2.10
N TYR A 42 -0.72 -2.44 -2.27
CA TYR A 42 -0.11 -1.14 -2.01
C TYR A 42 -0.84 -0.46 -0.86
N PHE A 43 -0.07 0.11 0.07
CA PHE A 43 -0.61 0.72 1.28
C PHE A 43 -0.03 2.13 1.44
N CYS A 44 -0.89 3.09 1.80
CA CYS A 44 -0.47 4.44 2.16
C CYS A 44 0.22 4.46 3.53
N ALA A 45 0.92 5.55 3.83
CA ALA A 45 1.63 5.75 5.10
C ALA A 45 0.77 5.45 6.34
N ASP A 46 -0.49 5.90 6.34
CA ASP A 46 -1.42 5.67 7.46
C ASP A 46 -1.73 4.17 7.65
N CYS A 47 -2.00 3.45 6.57
CA CYS A 47 -2.26 2.01 6.64
C CYS A 47 -1.01 1.21 7.04
N LEU A 48 0.17 1.70 6.69
CA LEU A 48 1.43 1.11 7.15
C LEU A 48 1.64 1.33 8.64
N ALA A 49 1.46 2.57 9.12
CA ALA A 49 1.59 2.92 10.54
C ALA A 49 0.60 2.15 11.43
N ASN A 50 -0.61 1.88 10.94
CA ASN A 50 -1.63 1.09 11.64
C ASN A 50 -1.47 -0.43 11.45
N GLY A 51 -0.47 -0.90 10.72
CA GLY A 51 -0.25 -2.34 10.52
C GLY A 51 -1.30 -3.04 9.64
N VAL A 52 -2.09 -2.29 8.86
CA VAL A 52 -3.18 -2.85 8.03
C VAL A 52 -2.65 -3.87 7.02
N HIS A 53 -1.48 -3.60 6.45
CA HIS A 53 -0.78 -4.51 5.52
C HIS A 53 -0.44 -5.89 6.14
N LEU A 54 -0.46 -6.03 7.47
CA LEU A 54 -0.19 -7.30 8.16
C LEU A 54 -1.47 -8.12 8.40
N THR A 55 -2.63 -7.47 8.42
CA THR A 55 -3.92 -8.08 8.77
C THR A 55 -4.91 -8.10 7.62
N HIS A 56 -4.59 -7.41 6.52
CA HIS A 56 -5.49 -7.29 5.38
C HIS A 56 -5.78 -8.70 4.78
N PRO A 57 -7.04 -9.04 4.46
CA PRO A 57 -7.42 -10.40 4.03
C PRO A 57 -6.66 -10.91 2.81
N ALA A 58 -6.25 -10.01 1.91
CA ALA A 58 -5.41 -10.37 0.75
C ALA A 58 -3.94 -10.66 1.11
N CYS A 59 -3.50 -10.20 2.28
CA CYS A 59 -2.16 -10.37 2.85
C CYS A 59 -2.06 -11.56 3.81
N ASP A 60 -3.19 -12.03 4.34
CA ASP A 60 -3.24 -13.21 5.20
C ASP A 60 -2.98 -14.48 4.39
N ILE A 61 -1.71 -14.85 4.27
CA ILE A 61 -1.26 -16.11 3.68
C ILE A 61 -1.75 -17.35 4.45
N SER A 62 -2.42 -17.18 5.60
CA SER A 62 -2.89 -18.27 6.45
C SER A 62 -4.27 -18.83 6.03
N ARG A 63 -4.94 -18.25 5.03
CA ARG A 63 -6.29 -18.69 4.57
C ARG A 63 -6.32 -19.46 3.25
N ARG A 64 -5.18 -19.96 2.75
CA ARG A 64 -5.18 -21.01 1.73
C ARG A 64 -5.09 -22.38 2.41
N GLY A 65 -6.20 -22.78 3.04
CA GLY A 65 -6.48 -24.18 3.36
C GLY A 65 -7.01 -24.92 2.14
#